data_AF-A0A452XJQ0-F1
#
_entry.id   AF-A0A452XJQ0-F1
#
_cell.length_a   1.000
_cell.length_b   1.000
_cell.length_c   1.000
_cell.angle_alpha   90.00
_cell.angle_beta   90.00
_cell.angle_gamma   90.00
#
_symmetry.space_group_name_H-M   'P 1'
#
loop_
_entity.id
_entity.type
_entity.pdbx_description
1 polymer ?
#
loop_
_entity_poly.entity_id
_entity_poly.type
_entity_poly.pdbx_seq_one_letter_code
_entity_poly.pdbx_strand_id
1 'polypeptide(L)' 'AGDFNLISWASDKSSPNVDRVRMRLFNDCIADLALREIARLGARFTWMNKQADPIRSVLDRVFVSAQWEVMFPLSSLK' A
#
# COMPACT_ATOMS: atom_id res chain seq x y z
N ALA A 1 9.28 -0.59 5.62
CA ALA A 1 8.40 0.58 5.53
C ALA A 1 8.98 1.54 4.49
N GLY A 2 8.16 2.16 3.66
CA GLY A 2 8.64 3.17 2.72
C GLY A 2 7.62 3.57 1.67
N ASP A 3 8.01 4.51 0.82
CA ASP A 3 7.30 4.89 -0.41
C ASP A 3 7.68 3.91 -1.53
N PHE A 4 6.71 3.13 -1.99
CA PHE A 4 6.89 2.15 -3.06
C PHE A 4 6.63 2.74 -4.44
N ASN A 5 5.99 3.91 -4.51
CA ASN A 5 5.55 4.54 -5.76
C ASN A 5 4.70 3.61 -6.67
N LEU A 6 4.03 2.62 -6.07
CA LEU A 6 3.20 1.60 -6.73
C LEU A 6 1.90 1.41 -5.93
N ILE A 7 0.79 1.20 -6.64
CA ILE A 7 -0.49 0.84 -6.05
C ILE A 7 -0.68 -0.68 -6.10
N SER A 8 -1.31 -1.26 -5.06
CA SER A 8 -1.61 -2.70 -4.99
C SER A 8 -2.99 -3.01 -5.56
N TRP A 9 -3.97 -2.12 -5.31
CA TRP A 9 -5.36 -2.27 -5.73
C TRP A 9 -5.84 -1.04 -6.52
N ALA A 10 -6.84 -1.23 -7.38
CA ALA A 10 -7.41 -0.10 -8.13
C ALA A 10 -8.07 0.92 -7.18
N SER A 11 -8.60 0.45 -6.03
CA SER A 11 -9.17 1.27 -4.96
C SER A 11 -8.15 2.16 -4.25
N ASP A 12 -6.85 1.89 -4.43
CA ASP A 12 -5.75 2.65 -3.84
C ASP A 12 -5.46 3.93 -4.63
N LYS A 13 -6.13 4.15 -5.76
CA LYS A 13 -6.07 5.38 -6.53
C LYS A 13 -7.46 5.95 -6.70
N SER A 14 -7.61 7.28 -6.59
CA SER A 14 -8.92 7.92 -6.74
C SER A 14 -9.39 8.03 -8.19
N SER A 15 -8.52 7.78 -9.17
CA SER A 15 -8.85 7.82 -10.60
C SER A 15 -8.77 6.43 -11.23
N PRO A 16 -9.54 6.16 -12.30
CA PRO A 16 -9.59 4.84 -12.94
C PRO A 16 -8.33 4.50 -13.75
N ASN A 17 -7.42 5.46 -13.94
CA ASN A 17 -6.19 5.28 -14.70
C ASN A 17 -5.15 4.50 -13.87
N VAL A 18 -5.17 3.17 -13.98
CA VAL A 18 -4.33 2.24 -13.22
C VAL A 18 -3.58 1.26 -14.14
N ASP A 19 -2.36 0.90 -13.75
CA ASP A 19 -1.54 -0.10 -14.45
C ASP A 19 -1.69 -1.47 -13.76
N ARG A 20 -2.57 -2.31 -14.29
CA ARG A 20 -2.88 -3.63 -13.71
C ARG A 20 -1.72 -4.62 -13.78
N VAL A 21 -0.80 -4.44 -14.72
CA VAL A 21 0.38 -5.33 -14.85
C VAL A 21 1.36 -5.04 -13.73
N ARG A 22 1.66 -3.75 -13.49
CA ARG A 22 2.52 -3.35 -12.36
C ARG A 22 1.91 -3.72 -11.02
N MET A 23 0.60 -3.55 -10.85
CA MET A 23 -0.10 -3.99 -9.64
C MET A 23 0.09 -5.49 -9.39
N ARG A 24 -0.09 -6.32 -10.44
CA ARG A 24 0.12 -7.76 -10.34
C ARG A 24 1.55 -8.08 -9.92
N LEU A 25 2.54 -7.57 -10.64
CA LEU A 25 3.95 -7.81 -10.33
C LEU A 25 4.33 -7.38 -8.90
N PHE A 26 3.75 -6.28 -8.43
CA PHE A 26 3.97 -5.82 -7.07
C PHE A 26 3.37 -6.78 -6.02
N ASN A 27 2.12 -7.21 -6.23
CA ASN A 27 1.47 -8.18 -5.34
C ASN A 27 2.13 -9.56 -5.39
N ASP A 28 2.59 -10.00 -6.56
CA ASP A 28 3.34 -11.25 -6.72
C ASP A 28 4.66 -11.20 -5.93
N CYS A 29 5.41 -10.10 -6.02
CA CYS A 29 6.63 -9.91 -5.23
C CYS A 29 6.38 -9.93 -3.72
N ILE A 30 5.30 -9.29 -3.25
CA ILE A 30 4.89 -9.33 -1.83
C ILE A 30 4.57 -10.77 -1.41
N ALA A 31 3.86 -11.53 -2.26
CA ALA A 31 3.48 -12.91 -2.01
C ALA A 31 4.70 -13.85 -1.99
N ASP A 32 5.62 -13.72 -2.97
CA ASP A 32 6.85 -14.51 -3.08
C ASP A 32 7.75 -14.33 -1.85
N LEU A 33 7.78 -13.13 -1.28
CA LEU A 33 8.52 -12.81 -0.05
C LEU A 33 7.75 -13.15 1.23
N ALA A 34 6.53 -13.69 1.12
CA ALA A 34 5.63 -14.01 2.23
C ALA A 34 5.42 -12.83 3.20
N LEU A 35 5.31 -11.62 2.65
CA LEU A 35 5.16 -10.39 3.40
C LEU A 35 3.69 -10.10 3.73
N ARG A 36 3.47 -9.48 4.89
CA ARG A 36 2.17 -9.06 5.40
C ARG A 36 2.14 -7.54 5.51
N GLU A 37 1.10 -6.93 4.96
CA GLU A 37 0.92 -5.48 5.08
C GLU A 37 0.30 -5.13 6.43
N ILE A 38 0.92 -4.19 7.16
CA ILE A 38 0.32 -3.66 8.39
C ILE A 38 -0.82 -2.72 8.01
N ALA A 39 -2.01 -2.98 8.57
CA ALA A 39 -3.17 -2.13 8.37
C ALA A 39 -2.91 -0.69 8.88
N ARG A 40 -3.26 0.28 8.03
CA ARG A 40 -3.28 1.70 8.40
C ARG A 40 -4.65 2.08 8.95
N LEU A 41 -4.65 2.81 10.05
CA LEU A 41 -5.84 3.42 10.63
C LEU A 41 -5.90 4.89 10.20
N GLY A 42 -7.11 5.40 9.98
CA GLY A 42 -7.31 6.82 9.64
C GLY A 42 -7.28 7.11 8.14
N ALA A 43 -6.31 7.90 7.68
CA ALA A 43 -6.31 8.46 6.33
C ALA A 43 -6.27 7.38 5.25
N ARG A 44 -7.25 7.39 4.34
CA ARG A 44 -7.38 6.40 3.26
C ARG A 44 -6.21 6.44 2.25
N PHE A 45 -5.68 7.63 1.96
CA PHE A 45 -4.62 7.85 0.97
C PHE A 45 -3.40 8.45 1.65
N THR A 46 -2.20 8.14 1.14
CA THR A 46 -0.93 8.64 1.69
C THR A 46 -0.34 9.77 0.87
N TRP A 47 -0.79 9.93 -0.36
CA TRP A 47 -0.26 10.91 -1.30
C TRP A 47 -1.37 11.62 -2.10
N MET A 48 -1.14 12.88 -2.44
CA MET A 48 -1.99 13.66 -3.35
C MET A 48 -1.14 14.51 -4.31
N ASN A 49 -1.60 14.69 -5.54
CA ASN A 49 -0.88 15.42 -6.58
C ASN A 49 -0.92 16.95 -6.48
N LYS A 50 -1.56 17.52 -5.44
CA LYS A 50 -1.69 18.97 -5.17
C LYS A 50 -2.31 19.80 -6.31
N GLN A 51 -3.13 19.18 -7.16
CA GLN A 51 -3.88 19.88 -8.20
C GLN A 51 -5.26 20.32 -7.71
N ALA A 52 -5.94 21.18 -8.49
CA ALA A 52 -7.27 21.71 -8.16
C ALA A 52 -8.33 20.61 -8.01
N ASP A 53 -8.27 19.59 -8.87
CA ASP A 53 -9.00 18.32 -8.70
C ASP A 53 -7.99 17.21 -8.34
N PRO A 54 -7.79 16.93 -7.05
CA PRO A 54 -6.65 16.14 -6.61
C PRO A 54 -6.83 14.65 -6.86
N ILE A 55 -5.85 14.06 -7.55
CA ILE A 55 -5.67 12.60 -7.58
C ILE A 55 -4.94 12.17 -6.31
N ARG A 56 -5.49 11.15 -5.65
CA ARG A 56 -4.97 10.59 -4.40
C ARG A 56 -4.59 9.14 -4.59
N SER A 57 -3.49 8.73 -3.96
CA SER A 57 -2.93 7.39 -4.05
C SER A 57 -2.45 6.85 -2.69
N VAL A 58 -2.43 5.53 -2.52
CA VAL A 58 -1.71 4.84 -1.43
C VAL A 58 -0.36 4.36 -1.97
N LEU A 59 0.72 5.03 -1.56
CA LEU A 59 2.09 4.76 -2.03
C LEU A 59 3.03 4.34 -0.90
N ASP A 60 2.79 4.86 0.31
CA ASP A 60 3.59 4.55 1.48
C ASP A 60 3.04 3.31 2.17
N ARG A 61 3.82 2.24 2.33
CA ARG A 61 3.35 1.00 2.95
C ARG A 61 4.35 0.45 3.96
N VAL A 62 3.86 -0.41 4.84
CA VAL A 62 4.71 -1.18 5.76
C VAL A 62 4.38 -2.65 5.61
N PHE A 63 5.38 -3.39 5.14
CA PHE A 63 5.35 -4.83 5.07
C PHE A 63 6.24 -5.43 6.13
N VAL A 64 5.81 -6.54 6.70
CA VAL A 64 6.50 -7.29 7.75
C VAL A 64 6.47 -8.79 7.45
N SER A 65 7.39 -9.55 8.02
CA SER A 65 7.33 -11.01 7.93
C SER A 65 6.22 -11.56 8.83
N ALA A 66 5.75 -12.77 8.53
CA ALA A 66 4.77 -13.45 9.38
C ALA A 66 5.25 -13.64 10.83
N GLN A 67 6.54 -13.91 11.06
CA GLN A 67 7.10 -14.00 12.40
C GLN A 67 7.01 -12.68 13.16
N TRP A 68 7.23 -11.55 12.49
CA TRP A 68 7.11 -10.23 13.10
C TRP A 68 5.66 -9.94 13.48
N GLU A 69 4.70 -10.26 12.61
CA GLU A 69 3.26 -10.10 12.89
C GLU A 69 2.83 -10.88 14.14
N VAL A 70 3.32 -12.10 14.32
CA VAL A 70 3.07 -12.92 15.52
C VAL A 70 3.65 -12.28 16.79
N MET A 71 4.83 -11.65 16.70
CA MET A 71 5.44 -10.97 17.85
C MET A 71 4.73 -9.66 18.23
N PHE A 72 4.12 -8.99 17.25
CA PHE A 72 3.48 -7.68 17.46
C PHE A 72 2.07 -7.62 16.86
N PRO A 73 1.13 -8.45 17.33
CA PRO A 73 -0.18 -8.65 16.70
C PRO A 73 -1.12 -7.44 16.77
N LEU A 74 -0.81 -6.45 17.62
CA LEU A 74 -1.59 -5.22 17.79
C LEU A 74 -0.96 -4.01 17.07
N SER A 75 0.05 -4.25 16.24
CA SER A 75 0.70 -3.19 15.47
C SER A 75 -0.25 -2.60 14.45
N SER A 76 -0.33 -1.27 14.42
CA SER A 76 -1.08 -0.52 13.42
C SER A 76 -0.31 0.75 13.06
N LEU A 77 -0.56 1.26 11.85
CA LEU A 77 -0.02 2.55 11.42
C LEU A 77 -1.03 3.65 11.75
N LYS A 78 -0.54 4.73 12.35
CA LYS A 78 -1.28 5.99 12.57
C LYS A 78 -1.13 6.93 11.38
#